data_AF-A0A2E3Y5G2-F1
#
_entry.id   AF-A0A2E3Y5G2-F1
#
_cell.length_a   1.000
_cell.length_b   1.000
_cell.length_c   1.000
_cell.angle_alpha   90.00
_cell.angle_beta   90.00
_cell.angle_gamma   90.00
#
_symmetry.space_group_name_H-M   'P 1'
#
loop_
_entity.id
_entity.type
_entity.pdbx_description
1 polymer ?
#
loop_
_entity_poly.entity_id
_entity_poly.type
_entity_poly.pdbx_seq_one_letter_code
_entity_poly.pdbx_strand_id
1 'polypeptide(L)'
;MFTYFTETIVLIFLGYAMVYPLLLFITPSNQIDKGFYRFNLGKCCIVGAIGVIGYHSLSTNLFSEIYLIIWFVMLMSLTAIYWNSKQANNFIISIISFIGFISLRFILPNLIPSLNSDGALLISLLNSAITATVFFSMILGHWYLNVIDLPIFLLKRATLTLSFFLSIRILWDSIYFFNNNFINSYGISYNLWSFLFQFEGFLLGIAFFIGNIFPIILNIFVIRTLKLQATQSATGLLYVSIVSILFSDLIFKYYLVQYGFIV
;
A
#
# COMPACT_ATOMS: atom_id res chain seq x y z
N MET A 1 7.62 -18.80 10.30
CA MET A 1 7.39 -18.03 9.06
C MET A 1 6.03 -18.34 8.42
N PHE A 2 5.63 -19.61 8.24
CA PHE A 2 4.33 -19.94 7.60
C PHE A 2 3.09 -19.61 8.44
N THR A 3 3.22 -19.47 9.77
CA THR A 3 2.08 -19.28 10.68
C THR A 3 1.34 -17.95 10.50
N TYR A 4 2.01 -16.91 9.97
CA TYR A 4 1.42 -15.57 9.80
C TYR A 4 1.30 -15.13 8.33
N PHE A 5 1.55 -16.04 7.40
CA PHE A 5 1.61 -15.72 5.98
C PHE A 5 0.24 -15.28 5.44
N THR A 6 -0.83 -15.91 5.90
CA THR A 6 -2.20 -15.58 5.54
C THR A 6 -2.62 -14.20 6.02
N GLU A 7 -2.33 -13.85 7.28
CA GLU A 7 -2.62 -12.57 7.90
C GLU A 7 -1.88 -11.44 7.18
N THR A 8 -0.60 -11.64 6.89
CA THR A 8 0.20 -10.65 6.14
C THR A 8 -0.34 -10.42 4.74
N ILE A 9 -0.69 -11.46 4.00
CA ILE A 9 -1.30 -11.33 2.66
C ILE A 9 -2.62 -10.57 2.72
N VAL A 10 -3.49 -10.90 3.68
CA VAL A 10 -4.79 -10.26 3.86
C VAL A 10 -4.61 -8.76 4.09
N LEU A 11 -3.67 -8.36 4.96
CA LEU A 11 -3.37 -6.94 5.20
C LEU A 11 -2.81 -6.23 3.96
N ILE A 12 -1.98 -6.90 3.15
CA ILE A 12 -1.48 -6.34 1.87
C ILE A 12 -2.63 -6.09 0.91
N PHE A 13 -3.41 -7.12 0.62
CA PHE A 13 -4.42 -7.05 -0.44
C PHE A 13 -5.61 -6.16 -0.07
N LEU A 14 -6.12 -6.27 1.17
CA LEU A 14 -7.20 -5.40 1.62
C LEU A 14 -6.74 -3.95 1.71
N GLY A 15 -5.61 -3.68 2.35
CA GLY A 15 -5.07 -2.33 2.46
C GLY A 15 -4.86 -1.70 1.08
N TYR A 16 -4.24 -2.44 0.16
CA TYR A 16 -4.06 -1.99 -1.22
C TYR A 16 -5.39 -1.64 -1.90
N ALA A 17 -6.37 -2.55 -1.89
CA ALA A 17 -7.64 -2.35 -2.56
C ALA A 17 -8.47 -1.20 -1.95
N MET A 18 -8.31 -0.94 -0.64
CA MET A 18 -8.98 0.15 0.05
C MET A 18 -8.34 1.51 -0.26
N VAL A 19 -7.01 1.61 -0.28
CA VAL A 19 -6.32 2.89 -0.51
C VAL A 19 -6.24 3.27 -1.99
N TYR A 20 -6.03 2.30 -2.87
CA TYR A 20 -5.75 2.55 -4.29
C TYR A 20 -6.76 3.46 -5.00
N PRO A 21 -8.09 3.33 -4.82
CA PRO A 21 -9.06 4.17 -5.51
C PRO A 21 -8.92 5.68 -5.21
N LEU A 22 -8.36 6.05 -4.05
CA LEU A 22 -8.09 7.46 -3.72
C LEU A 22 -7.10 8.11 -4.69
N LEU A 23 -6.17 7.33 -5.25
CA LEU A 23 -5.14 7.85 -6.15
C LEU A 23 -5.70 8.31 -7.51
N LEU A 24 -6.94 7.92 -7.85
CA LEU A 24 -7.61 8.40 -9.07
C LEU A 24 -7.83 9.91 -9.08
N PHE A 25 -7.75 10.61 -7.93
CA PHE A 25 -7.71 12.07 -7.88
C PHE A 25 -6.49 12.67 -8.59
N ILE A 26 -5.39 11.92 -8.72
CA ILE A 26 -4.21 12.36 -9.45
C ILE A 26 -4.51 12.47 -10.95
N THR A 27 -5.37 11.59 -11.48
CA THR A 27 -5.75 11.49 -12.90
C THR A 27 -7.24 11.74 -13.09
N PRO A 28 -7.72 13.00 -13.07
CA PRO A 28 -9.14 13.29 -13.24
C PRO A 28 -9.65 12.75 -14.58
N SER A 29 -10.90 12.29 -14.60
CA SER A 29 -11.51 11.59 -15.75
C SER A 29 -11.58 12.41 -17.05
N ASN A 30 -11.41 13.73 -16.96
CA ASN A 30 -11.35 14.61 -18.13
C ASN A 30 -9.98 14.58 -18.85
N GLN A 31 -8.94 14.02 -18.23
CA GLN A 31 -7.55 14.08 -18.71
C GLN A 31 -6.99 12.70 -19.09
N ILE A 32 -7.76 11.63 -18.91
CA ILE A 32 -7.32 10.26 -19.18
C ILE A 32 -8.49 9.41 -19.69
N ASP A 33 -8.17 8.39 -20.46
CA ASP A 33 -9.17 7.53 -21.08
C ASP A 33 -9.93 6.69 -20.05
N LYS A 34 -11.16 6.33 -20.40
CA LYS A 34 -12.04 5.48 -19.57
C LYS A 34 -11.42 4.11 -19.29
N GLY A 35 -10.62 3.60 -20.23
CA GLY A 35 -9.89 2.34 -20.07
C GLY A 35 -9.01 2.33 -18.82
N PHE A 36 -8.42 3.48 -18.47
CA PHE A 36 -7.59 3.61 -17.28
C PHE A 36 -8.42 3.40 -16.01
N TYR A 37 -9.61 4.01 -15.91
CA TYR A 37 -10.49 3.83 -14.75
C TYR A 37 -10.98 2.39 -14.62
N ARG A 38 -11.42 1.78 -15.72
CA ARG A 38 -11.88 0.37 -15.75
C ARG A 38 -10.79 -0.58 -15.27
N PHE A 39 -9.59 -0.43 -15.81
CA PHE A 39 -8.46 -1.28 -15.45
C PHE A 39 -8.10 -1.15 -13.98
N ASN A 40 -7.99 0.08 -13.49
CA ASN A 40 -7.60 0.36 -12.11
C ASN A 40 -8.63 -0.11 -11.09
N LEU A 41 -9.91 0.19 -11.31
CA LEU A 41 -11.01 -0.23 -10.45
C LEU A 41 -11.23 -1.75 -10.51
N GLY A 42 -11.17 -2.36 -11.70
CA GLY A 42 -11.25 -3.81 -11.87
C GLY A 42 -10.14 -4.56 -11.16
N LYS A 43 -8.90 -4.05 -11.23
CA LYS A 43 -7.77 -4.60 -10.46
C LYS A 43 -7.99 -4.48 -8.96
N CYS A 44 -8.53 -3.36 -8.45
CA CYS A 44 -8.87 -3.23 -7.03
C CYS A 44 -9.89 -4.28 -6.59
N CYS A 45 -10.86 -4.60 -7.46
CA CYS A 45 -11.82 -5.68 -7.20
C CYS A 45 -11.15 -7.05 -7.12
N ILE A 46 -10.25 -7.38 -8.06
CA ILE A 46 -9.54 -8.67 -8.07
C ILE A 46 -8.66 -8.80 -6.83
N VAL A 47 -7.84 -7.79 -6.53
CA VAL A 47 -6.97 -7.80 -5.34
C VAL A 47 -7.80 -7.83 -4.06
N GLY A 48 -8.86 -7.02 -3.99
CA GLY A 48 -9.80 -7.00 -2.87
C GLY A 48 -10.47 -8.36 -2.65
N ALA A 49 -10.87 -9.05 -3.72
CA ALA A 49 -11.47 -10.39 -3.63
C ALA A 49 -10.51 -11.40 -2.98
N ILE A 50 -9.24 -11.39 -3.39
CA ILE A 50 -8.23 -12.27 -2.80
C ILE A 50 -8.05 -11.95 -1.31
N GLY A 51 -8.03 -10.67 -0.93
CA GLY A 51 -7.98 -10.25 0.46
C GLY A 51 -9.22 -10.68 1.26
N VAL A 52 -10.41 -10.59 0.68
CA VAL A 52 -11.68 -11.00 1.30
C VAL A 52 -11.73 -12.52 1.51
N ILE A 53 -11.36 -13.30 0.49
CA ILE A 53 -11.29 -14.76 0.58
C ILE A 53 -10.24 -15.19 1.61
N GLY A 54 -9.08 -14.54 1.62
CA GLY A 54 -8.05 -14.77 2.63
C GLY A 54 -8.57 -14.49 4.03
N TYR A 55 -9.27 -13.37 4.23
CA TYR A 55 -9.83 -13.03 5.54
C TYR A 55 -10.93 -14.01 5.99
N HIS A 56 -11.78 -14.48 5.08
CA HIS A 56 -12.79 -15.50 5.38
C HIS A 56 -12.17 -16.79 5.94
N SER A 57 -10.98 -17.17 5.48
CA SER A 57 -10.28 -18.35 6.02
C SER A 57 -9.74 -18.16 7.45
N LEU A 58 -9.58 -16.90 7.88
CA LEU A 58 -9.04 -16.51 9.17
C LEU A 58 -10.12 -16.00 10.15
N SER A 59 -11.33 -15.72 9.65
CA SER A 59 -12.32 -14.98 10.42
C SER A 59 -12.85 -15.82 11.59
N THR A 60 -12.66 -15.28 12.79
CA THR A 60 -13.27 -15.82 14.01
C THR A 60 -14.53 -15.05 14.40
N ASN A 61 -14.73 -13.86 13.82
CA ASN A 61 -15.81 -12.95 14.17
C ASN A 61 -16.67 -12.62 12.95
N LEU A 62 -17.94 -13.02 13.02
CA LEU A 62 -18.93 -12.78 11.96
C LEU A 62 -19.17 -11.28 11.70
N PHE A 63 -19.06 -10.42 12.73
CA PHE A 63 -19.33 -8.99 12.57
C PHE A 63 -18.32 -8.31 11.66
N SER A 64 -17.02 -8.54 11.87
CA SER A 64 -15.96 -7.95 11.03
C SER A 64 -16.03 -8.45 9.59
N GLU A 65 -16.41 -9.70 9.40
CA GLU A 65 -16.60 -10.29 8.08
C GLU A 65 -17.77 -9.65 7.32
N ILE A 66 -18.90 -9.41 7.99
CA ILE A 66 -20.05 -8.71 7.38
C ILE A 66 -19.66 -7.30 6.92
N TYR A 67 -18.94 -6.52 7.74
CA TYR A 67 -18.48 -5.19 7.34
C TYR A 67 -17.58 -5.21 6.10
N LEU A 68 -16.67 -6.19 6.04
CA LEU A 68 -15.78 -6.39 4.91
C LEU A 68 -16.52 -6.79 3.63
N ILE A 69 -17.49 -7.71 3.73
CA ILE A 69 -18.32 -8.13 2.60
C ILE A 69 -19.17 -6.95 2.10
N ILE A 70 -19.76 -6.17 3.00
CA ILE A 70 -20.54 -4.96 2.63
C ILE A 70 -19.65 -3.98 1.86
N TRP A 71 -18.45 -3.68 2.37
CA TRP A 71 -17.50 -2.82 1.67
C TRP A 71 -17.13 -3.39 0.29
N PHE A 72 -16.85 -4.68 0.19
CA PHE A 72 -16.47 -5.32 -1.07
C PHE A 72 -17.60 -5.29 -2.11
N VAL A 73 -18.84 -5.54 -1.69
CA VAL A 73 -20.03 -5.41 -2.56
C VAL A 73 -20.23 -3.96 -3.01
N MET A 74 -19.99 -2.98 -2.13
CA MET A 74 -20.01 -1.57 -2.52
C MET A 74 -18.94 -1.24 -3.55
N LEU A 75 -17.72 -1.77 -3.39
CA LEU A 75 -16.65 -1.61 -4.37
C LEU A 75 -17.06 -2.20 -5.73
N MET A 76 -17.50 -3.47 -5.75
CA MET A 76 -17.93 -4.17 -6.97
C MET A 76 -19.10 -3.48 -7.68
N SER A 77 -20.10 -3.01 -6.94
CA SER A 77 -21.24 -2.31 -7.53
C SER A 77 -20.83 -0.98 -8.15
N LEU A 78 -19.94 -0.22 -7.50
CA LEU A 78 -19.42 1.03 -8.05
C LEU A 78 -18.51 0.82 -9.25
N THR A 79 -17.68 -0.23 -9.26
CA THR A 79 -16.88 -0.56 -10.44
C THR A 79 -17.76 -1.00 -11.61
N ALA A 80 -18.86 -1.71 -11.36
CA ALA A 80 -19.84 -2.07 -12.39
C ALA A 80 -20.57 -0.84 -12.96
N ILE A 81 -21.01 0.10 -12.12
CA ILE A 81 -21.67 1.35 -12.55
C ILE A 81 -20.73 2.19 -13.43
N TYR A 82 -19.48 2.35 -12.98
CA TYR A 82 -18.47 3.12 -13.71
C TYR A 82 -17.80 2.35 -14.85
N TRP A 83 -18.13 1.06 -15.05
CA TRP A 83 -17.53 0.26 -16.10
C TRP A 83 -17.79 0.89 -17.46
N ASN A 84 -19.03 1.28 -17.77
CA ASN A 84 -19.39 1.87 -19.06
C ASN A 84 -19.68 3.37 -19.03
N SER A 85 -19.51 4.04 -17.89
CA SER A 85 -19.79 5.46 -17.78
C SER A 85 -18.79 6.31 -18.59
N LYS A 86 -19.24 7.47 -19.08
CA LYS A 86 -18.35 8.41 -19.78
C LYS A 86 -17.50 9.23 -18.82
N GLN A 87 -18.01 9.49 -17.63
CA GLN A 87 -17.38 10.27 -16.58
C GLN A 87 -17.43 9.44 -15.29
N ALA A 88 -16.31 9.43 -14.57
CA ALA A 88 -16.21 8.85 -13.24
C ALA A 88 -16.07 9.98 -12.23
N ASN A 89 -16.86 9.91 -11.15
CA ASN A 89 -16.78 10.88 -10.06
C ASN A 89 -15.84 10.35 -8.96
N ASN A 90 -14.67 10.95 -8.86
CA ASN A 90 -13.63 10.55 -7.91
C ASN A 90 -14.07 10.73 -6.45
N PHE A 91 -14.98 11.66 -6.16
CA PHE A 91 -15.53 11.82 -4.81
C PHE A 91 -16.31 10.58 -4.37
N ILE A 92 -17.18 10.05 -5.23
CA ILE A 92 -17.97 8.85 -4.89
C ILE A 92 -17.04 7.64 -4.72
N ILE A 93 -16.04 7.50 -5.60
CA ILE A 93 -15.04 6.43 -5.49
C ILE A 93 -14.28 6.52 -4.15
N SER A 94 -13.93 7.74 -3.71
CA SER A 94 -13.21 7.94 -2.46
C SER A 94 -14.02 7.61 -1.21
N ILE A 95 -15.34 7.80 -1.24
CA ILE A 95 -16.22 7.41 -0.12
C ILE A 95 -16.12 5.91 0.13
N ILE A 96 -16.04 5.09 -0.93
CA ILE A 96 -15.86 3.62 -0.81
C ILE A 96 -14.54 3.30 -0.10
N SER A 97 -13.45 4.01 -0.45
CA SER A 97 -12.15 3.84 0.21
C SER A 97 -12.23 4.14 1.70
N PHE A 98 -12.94 5.20 2.09
CA PHE A 98 -13.15 5.52 3.51
C PHE A 98 -13.98 4.47 4.25
N ILE A 99 -15.04 3.94 3.63
CA ILE A 99 -15.78 2.79 4.17
C ILE A 99 -14.84 1.58 4.34
N GLY A 100 -13.91 1.41 3.40
CA GLY A 100 -12.83 0.41 3.48
C GLY A 100 -11.97 0.60 4.72
N PHE A 101 -11.51 1.82 5.00
CA PHE A 101 -10.70 2.10 6.20
C PHE A 101 -11.44 1.79 7.49
N ILE A 102 -12.76 2.07 7.53
CA ILE A 102 -13.61 1.70 8.66
C ILE A 102 -13.66 0.17 8.80
N SER A 103 -13.85 -0.57 7.70
CA SER A 103 -13.83 -2.04 7.75
C SER A 103 -12.47 -2.60 8.22
N LEU A 104 -11.35 -2.02 7.75
CA LEU A 104 -10.00 -2.40 8.17
C LEU A 104 -9.82 -2.25 9.69
N ARG A 105 -10.37 -1.18 10.28
CA ARG A 105 -10.34 -0.97 11.74
C ARG A 105 -11.00 -2.09 12.52
N PHE A 106 -12.09 -2.65 12.02
CA PHE A 106 -12.79 -3.76 12.66
C PHE A 106 -12.11 -5.12 12.46
N ILE A 107 -11.32 -5.26 11.39
CA ILE A 107 -10.58 -6.48 11.06
C ILE A 107 -9.27 -6.57 11.85
N LEU A 108 -8.56 -5.45 11.99
CA LEU A 108 -7.23 -5.39 12.60
C LEU A 108 -7.12 -6.07 13.98
N PRO A 109 -8.04 -5.84 14.94
CA PRO A 109 -7.98 -6.51 16.25
C PRO A 109 -8.08 -8.04 16.18
N ASN A 110 -8.74 -8.58 15.14
CA ASN A 110 -8.87 -10.02 14.97
C ASN A 110 -7.60 -10.64 14.39
N LEU A 111 -6.83 -9.87 13.60
CA LEU A 111 -5.56 -10.32 13.05
C LEU A 111 -4.40 -10.09 14.02
N ILE A 112 -4.49 -9.04 14.85
CA ILE A 112 -3.40 -8.54 15.69
C ILE A 112 -3.96 -8.07 17.05
N PRO A 113 -4.31 -8.99 17.96
CA PRO A 113 -5.08 -8.66 19.17
C PRO A 113 -4.28 -7.94 20.27
N SER A 114 -2.95 -8.05 20.28
CA SER A 114 -2.10 -7.57 21.39
C SER A 114 -1.63 -6.12 21.24
N LEU A 115 -2.08 -5.39 20.22
CA LEU A 115 -1.52 -4.10 19.83
C LEU A 115 -2.51 -2.95 19.88
N ASN A 116 -1.96 -1.74 19.99
CA ASN A 116 -2.73 -0.51 19.84
C ASN A 116 -3.34 -0.46 18.44
N SER A 117 -4.65 -0.70 18.36
CA SER A 117 -5.39 -0.83 17.11
C SER A 117 -5.27 0.40 16.21
N ASP A 118 -5.20 1.60 16.80
CA ASP A 118 -5.17 2.84 16.05
C ASP A 118 -3.78 3.08 15.43
N GLY A 119 -2.70 2.73 16.15
CA GLY A 119 -1.34 2.77 15.61
C GLY A 119 -1.11 1.75 14.49
N ALA A 120 -1.60 0.52 14.68
CA ALA A 120 -1.56 -0.53 13.67
C ALA A 120 -2.37 -0.15 12.40
N LEU A 121 -3.52 0.53 12.58
CA LEU A 121 -4.30 1.05 11.46
C LEU A 121 -3.53 2.10 10.67
N LEU A 122 -2.97 3.10 11.35
CA LEU A 122 -2.24 4.18 10.68
C LEU A 122 -1.07 3.65 9.87
N ILE A 123 -0.29 2.72 10.44
CA ILE A 123 0.87 2.18 9.74
C ILE A 123 0.48 1.25 8.59
N SER A 124 -0.57 0.45 8.75
CA SER A 124 -1.12 -0.38 7.68
C SER A 124 -1.64 0.48 6.52
N LEU A 125 -2.29 1.60 6.82
CA LEU A 125 -2.74 2.56 5.81
C LEU A 125 -1.56 3.26 5.12
N LEU A 126 -0.50 3.62 5.86
CA LEU A 126 0.69 4.22 5.26
C LEU A 126 1.41 3.25 4.31
N ASN A 127 1.60 1.99 4.72
CA ASN A 127 2.22 0.95 3.90
C ASN A 127 1.39 0.63 2.66
N SER A 128 0.08 0.52 2.81
CA SER A 128 -0.83 0.35 1.68
C SER A 128 -0.88 1.57 0.75
N ALA A 129 -0.72 2.79 1.27
CA ALA A 129 -0.59 3.99 0.44
C ALA A 129 0.70 3.98 -0.38
N ILE A 130 1.83 3.58 0.19
CA ILE A 130 3.11 3.48 -0.53
C ILE A 130 3.01 2.44 -1.66
N THR A 131 2.55 1.23 -1.34
CA THR A 131 2.37 0.17 -2.35
C THR A 131 1.37 0.60 -3.43
N ALA A 132 0.20 1.11 -3.06
CA ALA A 132 -0.80 1.58 -4.01
C ALA A 132 -0.24 2.68 -4.92
N THR A 133 0.50 3.65 -4.37
CA THR A 133 1.05 4.78 -5.14
C THR A 133 2.15 4.34 -6.10
N VAL A 134 2.99 3.37 -5.72
CA VAL A 134 4.04 2.86 -6.61
C VAL A 134 3.43 2.10 -7.80
N PHE A 135 2.40 1.28 -7.55
CA PHE A 135 1.66 0.59 -8.60
C PHE A 135 0.90 1.58 -9.49
N PHE A 136 0.27 2.59 -8.90
CA PHE A 136 -0.44 3.62 -9.64
C PHE A 136 0.50 4.39 -10.56
N SER A 137 1.66 4.81 -10.04
CA SER A 137 2.69 5.51 -10.81
C SER A 137 3.21 4.66 -11.96
N MET A 138 3.44 3.37 -11.74
CA MET A 138 3.89 2.44 -12.79
C MET A 138 2.82 2.24 -13.86
N ILE A 139 1.57 1.98 -13.47
CA ILE A 139 0.47 1.75 -14.42
C ILE A 139 0.23 2.99 -15.25
N LEU A 140 0.26 4.15 -14.59
CA LEU A 140 0.20 5.43 -15.27
C LEU A 140 1.36 5.56 -16.26
N GLY A 141 2.59 5.28 -15.83
CA GLY A 141 3.77 5.23 -16.69
C GLY A 141 3.59 4.33 -17.91
N HIS A 142 3.09 3.10 -17.74
CA HIS A 142 2.81 2.20 -18.86
C HIS A 142 1.75 2.77 -19.82
N TRP A 143 0.75 3.49 -19.29
CA TRP A 143 -0.23 4.19 -20.12
C TRP A 143 0.40 5.26 -21.02
N TYR A 144 1.43 5.98 -20.54
CA TYR A 144 2.19 6.94 -21.35
C TYR A 144 2.95 6.30 -22.52
N LEU A 145 3.20 4.98 -22.50
CA LEU A 145 3.84 4.28 -23.61
C LEU A 145 2.84 3.95 -24.72
N ASN A 146 1.56 3.82 -24.38
CA ASN A 146 0.52 3.37 -25.29
C ASN A 146 -0.40 4.51 -25.76
N VAL A 147 -0.49 5.61 -25.00
CA VAL A 147 -1.37 6.73 -25.29
C VAL A 147 -0.55 7.99 -25.52
N ILE A 148 -0.76 8.58 -26.69
CA ILE A 148 -0.10 9.80 -27.15
C ILE A 148 -0.78 11.00 -26.47
N ASP A 149 0.00 12.02 -26.13
CA ASP A 149 -0.47 13.32 -25.58
C ASP A 149 -1.00 13.35 -24.13
N LEU A 150 -0.65 12.39 -23.28
CA LEU A 150 -0.92 12.54 -21.84
C LEU A 150 -0.05 13.65 -21.22
N PRO A 151 -0.62 14.52 -20.37
CA PRO A 151 0.13 15.63 -19.81
C PRO A 151 1.10 15.15 -18.72
N ILE A 152 2.42 15.32 -18.93
CA ILE A 152 3.51 14.77 -18.08
C ILE A 152 3.36 15.09 -16.58
N PHE A 153 2.66 16.17 -16.22
CA PHE A 153 2.45 16.53 -14.83
C PHE A 153 1.70 15.45 -14.02
N LEU A 154 0.88 14.59 -14.65
CA LEU A 154 0.16 13.52 -13.94
C LEU A 154 1.14 12.49 -13.36
N LEU A 155 2.07 12.00 -14.19
CA LEU A 155 3.12 11.08 -13.74
C LEU A 155 4.06 11.75 -12.73
N LYS A 156 4.39 13.02 -12.95
CA LYS A 156 5.16 13.81 -11.97
C LYS A 156 4.43 13.91 -10.61
N ARG A 157 3.13 14.17 -10.60
CA ARG A 157 2.34 14.21 -9.35
C ARG A 157 2.32 12.85 -8.65
N ALA A 158 2.11 11.76 -9.39
CA ALA A 158 2.13 10.40 -8.85
C ALA A 158 3.47 10.04 -8.20
N THR A 159 4.58 10.38 -8.86
CA THR A 159 5.94 10.16 -8.31
C THR A 159 6.24 11.03 -7.09
N LEU A 160 5.74 12.27 -7.07
CA LEU A 160 5.87 13.14 -5.89
C LEU A 160 5.02 12.65 -4.72
N THR A 161 3.80 12.16 -4.95
CA THR A 161 2.96 11.56 -3.90
C THR A 161 3.62 10.33 -3.30
N LEU A 162 4.30 9.53 -4.12
CA LEU A 162 5.07 8.37 -3.63
C LEU A 162 6.23 8.82 -2.73
N SER A 163 7.02 9.81 -3.18
CA SER A 163 8.10 10.38 -2.36
C SER A 163 7.59 10.93 -1.03
N PHE A 164 6.42 11.58 -1.03
CA PHE A 164 5.79 12.09 0.18
C PHE A 164 5.48 10.98 1.19
N PHE A 165 4.79 9.91 0.79
CA PHE A 165 4.49 8.79 1.68
C PHE A 165 5.76 8.07 2.18
N LEU A 166 6.75 7.86 1.30
CA LEU A 166 8.04 7.27 1.71
C LEU A 166 8.78 8.16 2.72
N SER A 167 8.70 9.48 2.59
CA SER A 167 9.34 10.41 3.52
C SER A 167 8.69 10.36 4.90
N ILE A 168 7.35 10.34 4.95
CA ILE A 168 6.59 10.14 6.20
C ILE A 168 6.97 8.81 6.84
N ARG A 169 7.09 7.76 6.03
CA ARG A 169 7.46 6.41 6.48
C ARG A 169 8.83 6.36 7.14
N ILE A 170 9.85 6.92 6.50
CA ILE A 170 11.20 6.95 7.08
C ILE A 170 11.22 7.72 8.40
N LEU A 171 10.51 8.85 8.47
CA LEU A 171 10.42 9.64 9.69
C LEU A 171 9.74 8.84 10.81
N TRP A 172 8.61 8.19 10.50
CA TRP A 172 7.90 7.34 11.46
C TRP A 172 8.78 6.20 11.96
N ASP A 173 9.36 5.42 11.06
CA ASP A 173 10.19 4.26 11.40
C ASP A 173 11.41 4.68 12.23
N SER A 174 12.04 5.81 11.90
CA SER A 174 13.19 6.34 12.66
C SER A 174 12.80 6.73 14.08
N ILE A 175 11.65 7.38 14.26
CA ILE A 175 11.12 7.75 15.58
C ILE A 175 10.73 6.49 16.36
N TYR A 176 10.05 5.54 15.72
CA TYR A 176 9.62 4.30 16.34
C TYR A 176 10.83 3.47 16.79
N PHE A 177 11.86 3.37 15.96
CA PHE A 177 13.11 2.69 16.29
C PHE A 177 13.89 3.34 17.43
N PHE A 178 13.74 4.64 17.65
CA PHE A 178 14.42 5.32 18.76
C PHE A 178 13.68 5.13 20.10
N ASN A 179 12.35 5.08 20.06
CA ASN A 179 11.51 5.12 21.27
C ASN A 179 11.14 3.74 21.82
N ASN A 180 11.25 2.68 21.03
CA ASN A 180 10.82 1.34 21.43
C ASN A 180 12.01 0.40 21.61
N ASN A 181 11.87 -0.48 22.59
CA ASN A 181 12.84 -1.54 22.89
C ASN A 181 12.17 -2.90 22.69
N PHE A 182 12.98 -3.89 22.31
CA PHE A 182 12.60 -5.29 22.22
C PHE A 182 13.25 -6.07 23.36
N ILE A 183 12.51 -6.98 23.99
CA ILE A 183 13.02 -7.84 25.05
C ILE A 183 13.08 -9.26 24.50
N ASN A 184 14.29 -9.82 24.40
CA ASN A 184 14.47 -11.19 23.90
C ASN A 184 13.96 -12.21 24.92
N SER A 185 13.87 -13.49 24.49
CA SER A 185 13.53 -14.64 25.34
C SER A 185 14.42 -14.79 26.58
N TYR A 186 15.66 -14.28 26.53
CA TYR A 186 16.61 -14.25 27.65
C TYR A 186 16.42 -13.05 28.61
N GLY A 187 15.41 -12.20 28.39
CA GLY A 187 15.14 -11.02 29.22
C GLY A 187 16.05 -9.81 28.96
N ILE A 188 16.92 -9.89 27.95
CA ILE A 188 17.82 -8.78 27.57
C ILE A 188 17.03 -7.79 26.72
N SER A 189 17.05 -6.51 27.12
CA SER A 189 16.44 -5.42 26.36
C SER A 189 17.42 -4.84 25.34
N TYR A 190 16.96 -4.75 24.10
CA TYR A 190 17.66 -4.12 22.98
C TYR A 190 16.85 -2.93 22.50
N ASN A 191 17.53 -1.86 22.10
CA ASN A 191 16.88 -0.84 21.29
C ASN A 191 16.57 -1.43 19.90
N LEU A 192 15.51 -1.00 19.22
CA LEU A 192 15.18 -1.52 17.90
C LEU A 192 16.30 -1.28 16.87
N TRP A 193 17.06 -0.20 17.01
CA TRP A 193 18.28 0.00 16.19
C TRP A 193 19.32 -1.11 16.37
N SER A 194 19.53 -1.61 17.61
CA SER A 194 20.44 -2.74 17.83
C SER A 194 19.81 -4.08 17.47
N PHE A 195 18.48 -4.19 17.55
CA PHE A 195 17.72 -5.34 17.07
C PHE A 195 17.94 -5.59 15.57
N LEU A 196 18.07 -4.54 14.74
CA LEU A 196 18.36 -4.69 13.29
C LEU A 196 19.63 -5.49 12.99
N PHE A 197 20.59 -5.52 13.92
CA PHE A 197 21.84 -6.27 13.79
C PHE A 197 21.77 -7.67 14.42
N GLN A 198 20.64 -8.06 15.02
CA GLN A 198 20.39 -9.40 15.50
C GLN A 198 19.84 -10.28 14.37
N PHE A 199 19.99 -11.60 14.50
CA PHE A 199 19.51 -12.56 13.49
C PHE A 199 18.00 -12.39 13.20
N GLU A 200 17.20 -12.15 14.24
CA GLU A 200 15.76 -11.94 14.13
C GLU A 200 15.37 -10.59 13.54
N GLY A 201 16.24 -9.57 13.59
CA GLY A 201 15.96 -8.22 13.10
C GLY A 201 16.66 -7.86 11.80
N PHE A 202 17.59 -8.69 11.32
CA PHE A 202 18.34 -8.46 10.09
C PHE A 202 17.43 -8.28 8.87
N LEU A 203 16.36 -9.09 8.76
CA LEU A 203 15.39 -9.00 7.67
C LEU A 203 14.62 -7.66 7.71
N LEU A 204 14.31 -7.14 8.90
CA LEU A 204 13.71 -5.81 9.08
C LEU A 204 14.65 -4.70 8.62
N GLY A 205 15.96 -4.82 8.90
CA GLY A 205 16.97 -3.87 8.45
C GLY A 205 17.07 -3.84 6.91
N ILE A 206 17.03 -5.01 6.28
CA ILE A 206 16.96 -5.13 4.82
C ILE A 206 15.69 -4.46 4.28
N ALA A 207 14.52 -4.75 4.86
CA ALA A 207 13.26 -4.17 4.42
C ALA A 207 13.23 -2.65 4.59
N PHE A 208 13.80 -2.11 5.67
CA PHE A 208 13.94 -0.68 5.87
C PHE A 208 14.79 -0.02 4.77
N PHE A 209 15.93 -0.61 4.44
CA PHE A 209 16.80 -0.06 3.40
C PHE A 209 16.20 -0.20 1.99
N ILE A 210 15.79 -1.42 1.62
CA ILE A 210 15.28 -1.76 0.28
C ILE A 210 13.89 -1.19 0.06
N GLY A 211 13.05 -1.08 1.08
CA GLY A 211 11.66 -0.64 0.95
C GLY A 211 11.46 0.86 1.07
N ASN A 212 12.32 1.54 1.83
CA ASN A 212 12.14 2.96 2.10
C ASN A 212 13.25 3.81 1.45
N ILE A 213 14.52 3.57 1.79
CA ILE A 213 15.64 4.41 1.34
C ILE A 213 15.86 4.26 -0.17
N PHE A 214 15.96 3.02 -0.65
CA PHE A 214 16.24 2.73 -2.06
C PHE A 214 15.16 3.30 -3.01
N PRO A 215 13.84 3.15 -2.74
CA PRO A 215 12.79 3.73 -3.57
C PRO A 215 12.77 5.27 -3.60
N ILE A 216 13.21 5.94 -2.53
CA ILE A 216 13.41 7.40 -2.56
C ILE A 216 14.52 7.79 -3.54
N ILE A 217 15.65 7.07 -3.52
CA ILE A 217 16.75 7.30 -4.46
C ILE A 217 16.27 7.08 -5.89
N LEU A 218 15.53 5.98 -6.14
CA LEU A 218 14.93 5.73 -7.45
C LEU A 218 13.96 6.84 -7.86
N ASN A 219 13.11 7.33 -6.96
CA ASN A 219 12.19 8.42 -7.25
C ASN A 219 12.90 9.72 -7.63
N ILE A 220 14.06 10.02 -7.04
CA ILE A 220 14.88 11.16 -7.46
C ILE A 220 15.31 10.99 -8.92
N PHE A 221 15.72 9.77 -9.32
CA PHE A 221 16.06 9.47 -10.71
C PHE A 221 14.84 9.51 -11.63
N VAL A 222 13.68 9.03 -11.19
CA VAL A 222 12.42 9.13 -11.93
C VAL A 222 12.07 10.61 -12.18
N ILE A 223 12.13 11.47 -11.17
CA ILE A 223 11.84 12.90 -11.34
C ILE A 223 12.83 13.56 -12.32
N ARG A 224 14.11 13.19 -12.28
CA ARG A 224 15.13 13.70 -13.22
C ARG A 224 14.87 13.21 -14.65
N THR A 225 14.53 11.94 -14.84
CA THR A 225 14.23 11.38 -16.17
C THR A 225 12.94 11.97 -16.75
N LEU A 226 11.92 12.24 -15.92
CA LEU A 226 10.72 12.95 -16.35
C LEU A 226 10.98 14.39 -16.81
N LYS A 227 11.96 15.09 -16.21
CA LYS A 227 12.39 16.43 -16.70
C LYS A 227 13.00 16.36 -18.10
N LEU A 228 13.63 15.23 -18.44
CA LEU A 228 14.20 14.95 -19.77
C LEU A 228 13.16 14.36 -20.74
N GLN A 229 11.89 14.27 -20.34
CA GLN A 229 10.80 13.65 -21.11
C GLN A 229 11.04 12.17 -21.48
N ALA A 230 11.98 11.49 -20.80
CA ALA A 230 12.30 10.09 -21.04
C ALA A 230 11.34 9.15 -20.28
N THR A 231 10.07 9.11 -20.69
CA THR A 231 9.00 8.36 -20.01
C THR A 231 9.29 6.87 -19.92
N GLN A 232 9.82 6.23 -20.97
CA GLN A 232 10.15 4.80 -20.97
C GLN A 232 11.18 4.43 -19.88
N SER A 233 12.24 5.22 -19.74
CA SER A 233 13.25 5.03 -18.68
C SER A 233 12.63 5.25 -17.29
N ALA A 234 11.81 6.28 -17.13
CA ALA A 234 11.09 6.55 -15.89
C ALA A 234 10.17 5.37 -15.48
N THR A 235 9.48 4.75 -16.45
CA THR A 235 8.65 3.56 -16.18
C THR A 235 9.48 2.37 -15.70
N GLY A 236 10.64 2.11 -16.33
CA GLY A 236 11.53 1.02 -15.95
C GLY A 236 12.00 1.14 -14.50
N LEU A 237 12.35 2.34 -14.06
CA LEU A 237 12.72 2.62 -12.66
C LEU A 237 11.55 2.37 -11.69
N LEU A 238 10.32 2.71 -12.09
CA LEU A 238 9.12 2.43 -11.28
C LEU A 238 8.84 0.93 -11.15
N TYR A 239 9.12 0.11 -12.17
CA TYR A 239 9.03 -1.35 -12.07
C TYR A 239 10.00 -1.92 -11.03
N VAL A 240 11.26 -1.43 -11.02
CA VAL A 240 12.24 -1.83 -9.99
C VAL A 240 11.75 -1.42 -8.60
N SER A 241 11.17 -0.22 -8.47
CA SER A 241 10.60 0.28 -7.23
C SER A 241 9.45 -0.59 -6.70
N ILE A 242 8.58 -1.11 -7.58
CA ILE A 242 7.50 -2.04 -7.18
C ILE A 242 8.06 -3.26 -6.44
N VAL A 243 9.04 -3.94 -7.03
CA VAL A 243 9.59 -5.18 -6.46
C VAL A 243 10.19 -4.91 -5.09
N SER A 244 10.93 -3.81 -4.98
CA SER A 244 11.56 -3.34 -3.75
C SER A 244 10.55 -3.10 -2.62
N ILE A 245 9.48 -2.36 -2.93
CA ILE A 245 8.45 -1.97 -1.96
C ILE A 245 7.58 -3.17 -1.59
N LEU A 246 7.20 -4.03 -2.54
CA LEU A 246 6.40 -5.23 -2.26
C LEU A 246 7.11 -6.18 -1.30
N PHE A 247 8.39 -6.45 -1.55
CA PHE A 247 9.17 -7.34 -0.71
C PHE A 247 9.27 -6.78 0.72
N SER A 248 9.46 -5.48 0.83
CA SER A 248 9.58 -4.81 2.13
C SER A 248 8.23 -4.71 2.86
N ASP A 249 7.13 -4.47 2.15
CA ASP A 249 5.77 -4.46 2.74
C ASP A 249 5.39 -5.82 3.32
N LEU A 250 5.76 -6.92 2.64
CA LEU A 250 5.60 -8.27 3.17
C LEU A 250 6.37 -8.47 4.47
N ILE A 251 7.62 -8.01 4.51
CA ILE A 251 8.47 -8.11 5.70
C ILE A 251 7.91 -7.25 6.84
N PHE A 252 7.59 -5.98 6.59
CA PHE A 252 7.04 -5.08 7.61
C PHE A 252 5.77 -5.64 8.24
N LYS A 253 4.84 -6.17 7.42
CA LYS A 253 3.63 -6.80 7.93
C LYS A 253 3.92 -8.07 8.71
N TYR A 254 4.91 -8.86 8.31
CA TYR A 254 5.35 -10.00 9.10
C TYR A 254 5.85 -9.56 10.49
N TYR A 255 6.66 -8.52 10.59
CA TYR A 255 7.12 -7.99 11.89
C TYR A 255 5.99 -7.37 12.71
N LEU A 256 5.02 -6.74 12.05
CA LEU A 256 3.83 -6.20 12.68
C LEU A 256 2.93 -7.29 13.27
N VAL A 257 2.72 -8.40 12.56
CA VAL A 257 1.91 -9.52 13.08
C VAL A 257 2.67 -10.32 14.13
N GLN A 258 3.96 -10.62 13.90
CA GLN A 258 4.72 -11.51 14.78
C GLN A 258 5.26 -10.82 16.05
N TYR A 259 5.79 -9.61 15.92
CA TYR A 259 6.43 -8.88 17.03
C TYR A 259 5.62 -7.67 17.49
N GLY A 260 4.61 -7.25 16.73
CA GLY A 260 3.88 -6.03 17.04
C GLY A 260 4.61 -4.75 16.69
N PHE A 261 5.62 -4.82 15.83
CA PHE A 261 6.33 -3.61 15.45
C PHE A 261 5.46 -2.76 14.53
N ILE A 262 5.16 -1.55 14.98
CA ILE A 262 4.44 -0.54 14.20
C ILE A 262 5.47 0.17 13.31
N VAL A 263 6.11 -0.63 12.45
CA VAL A 263 7.12 -0.27 11.46
C VAL A 263 6.68 -0.92 10.17
#